data_AF-A0A699GPT1-F1
#
_entry.id   AF-A0A699GPT1-F1
#
_cell.length_a   1.000
_cell.length_b   1.000
_cell.length_c   1.000
_cell.angle_alpha   90.00
_cell.angle_beta   90.00
_cell.angle_gamma   90.00
#
_symmetry.space_group_name_H-M   'P 1'
#
loop_
_entity.id
_entity.type
_entity.pdbx_description
1 polymer ?
#
loop_
_entity_poly.entity_id
_entity_poly.type
_entity_poly.pdbx_seq_one_letter_code
_entity_poly.pdbx_strand_id
1 'polypeptide(L)'
;MAANESNPTLKTNKNNETTRCPVRPLANFLPSIWGDRFLSFSFDKSELKALGKAIEEPKEDVRRTLFQYTCLSHTVKTRNFLRVLRIILMILPEHPSDT
;
A
#
# COMPACT_ATOMS: atom_id res chain seq x y z
N MET A 1 -25.61 -16.82 49.19
CA MET A 1 -26.31 -18.13 49.25
C MET A 1 -27.53 -18.07 48.36
N ALA A 2 -27.61 -18.93 47.36
CA ALA A 2 -28.82 -19.60 46.83
C ALA A 2 -28.49 -20.14 45.43
N ALA A 3 -28.43 -21.47 45.32
CA ALA A 3 -28.33 -22.22 44.09
C ALA A 3 -29.72 -22.43 43.49
N ASN A 4 -29.83 -22.55 42.16
CA ASN A 4 -30.64 -23.59 41.54
C ASN A 4 -30.28 -23.75 40.05
N GLU A 5 -29.65 -24.90 39.80
CA GLU A 5 -29.55 -25.53 38.50
C GLU A 5 -30.97 -25.88 38.01
N SER A 6 -31.29 -25.55 36.76
CA SER A 6 -32.45 -26.13 36.08
C SER A 6 -32.02 -26.60 34.70
N ASN A 7 -31.70 -27.89 34.60
CA ASN A 7 -31.60 -28.62 33.33
C ASN A 7 -33.01 -28.92 32.81
N PRO A 8 -33.38 -28.52 31.59
CA PRO A 8 -34.48 -29.15 30.89
C PRO A 8 -33.93 -30.22 29.95
N THR A 9 -34.24 -31.47 30.29
CA THR A 9 -34.08 -32.66 29.45
C THR A 9 -34.79 -32.43 28.11
N LEU A 10 -34.03 -32.21 27.02
CA LEU A 10 -34.60 -32.09 25.68
C LEU A 10 -34.90 -33.49 25.13
N LYS A 11 -36.20 -33.80 25.04
CA LYS A 11 -36.70 -35.05 24.46
C LYS A 11 -36.37 -35.12 22.97
N THR A 12 -35.83 -36.25 22.55
CA THR A 12 -35.63 -36.67 21.17
C THR A 12 -36.93 -36.58 20.36
N ASN A 13 -36.94 -35.75 19.33
CA ASN A 13 -37.86 -35.78 18.21
C ASN A 13 -37.08 -36.02 16.92
N LYS A 14 -37.27 -37.23 16.36
CA LYS A 14 -36.85 -37.60 15.01
C LYS A 14 -37.83 -36.99 14.02
N ASN A 15 -37.42 -35.92 13.37
CA ASN A 15 -38.00 -35.42 12.14
C ASN A 15 -36.84 -35.24 11.15
N ASN A 16 -36.83 -36.13 10.18
CA ASN A 16 -35.89 -36.29 9.09
C ASN A 16 -36.09 -35.21 8.03
N GLU A 17 -35.80 -33.97 8.38
CA GLU A 17 -35.42 -32.95 7.41
C GLU A 17 -34.22 -32.24 8.01
N THR A 18 -33.04 -32.85 7.85
CA THR A 18 -31.80 -32.18 8.15
C THR A 18 -31.64 -31.09 7.11
N THR A 19 -32.23 -29.92 7.36
CA THR A 19 -31.73 -28.66 6.83
C THR A 19 -30.30 -28.56 7.35
N ARG A 20 -29.37 -29.13 6.58
CA ARG A 20 -27.97 -29.25 6.94
C ARG A 20 -27.41 -27.85 6.84
N CYS A 21 -27.50 -27.09 7.93
CA CYS A 21 -26.95 -25.76 8.03
C CYS A 21 -25.52 -25.84 7.49
N PRO A 22 -25.18 -25.11 6.41
CA PRO A 22 -23.88 -25.24 5.80
C PRO A 22 -22.82 -24.86 6.83
N VAL A 23 -21.98 -25.83 7.21
CA VAL A 23 -20.88 -25.61 8.14
C VAL A 23 -19.84 -24.79 7.39
N ARG A 24 -19.59 -23.56 7.86
CA ARG A 24 -18.52 -22.73 7.30
C ARG A 24 -17.16 -23.31 7.70
N PRO A 25 -16.25 -23.57 6.76
CA PRO A 25 -14.90 -24.02 7.08
C PRO A 25 -14.16 -23.02 7.98
N LEU A 26 -13.32 -23.53 8.87
CA LEU A 26 -12.43 -22.68 9.67
C LEU A 26 -11.39 -22.04 8.75
N ALA A 27 -11.31 -20.71 8.81
CA ALA A 27 -10.30 -19.96 8.09
C ALA A 27 -8.95 -20.03 8.83
N ASN A 28 -7.91 -20.55 8.17
CA ASN A 28 -6.55 -20.65 8.70
C ASN A 28 -5.62 -19.62 8.02
N PHE A 29 -6.10 -18.39 7.85
CA PHE A 29 -5.28 -17.33 7.27
C PHE A 29 -4.36 -16.73 8.33
N LEU A 30 -3.15 -16.36 7.90
CA LEU A 30 -2.26 -15.58 8.74
C LEU A 30 -2.88 -14.19 9.02
N PRO A 31 -2.71 -13.65 10.23
CA PRO A 31 -3.18 -12.30 10.53
C PRO A 31 -2.44 -11.28 9.65
N SER A 32 -3.08 -10.12 9.45
CA SER A 32 -2.43 -9.00 8.76
C SER A 32 -1.15 -8.59 9.49
N ILE A 33 -0.02 -8.59 8.78
CA ILE A 33 1.26 -8.08 9.30
C ILE A 33 1.19 -6.57 9.58
N TRP A 34 0.33 -5.86 8.87
CA TRP A 34 0.22 -4.42 8.94
C TRP A 34 -0.75 -3.96 10.03
N GLY A 35 -1.81 -4.71 10.29
CA GLY A 35 -2.86 -4.34 11.25
C GLY A 35 -3.34 -2.91 10.99
N ASP A 36 -3.41 -2.12 12.06
CA ASP A 36 -3.95 -0.76 12.00
C ASP A 36 -2.89 0.32 11.71
N ARG A 37 -1.62 -0.08 11.46
CA ARG A 37 -0.48 0.85 11.33
C ARG A 37 -0.63 1.89 10.23
N PHE A 38 -1.45 1.63 9.21
CA PHE A 38 -1.71 2.55 8.11
C PHE A 38 -3.12 3.16 8.12
N LEU A 39 -3.90 2.99 9.20
CA LEU A 39 -5.24 3.58 9.26
C LEU A 39 -5.22 5.10 9.42
N SER A 40 -4.14 5.65 9.98
CA SER A 40 -3.95 7.10 10.11
C SER A 40 -2.54 7.48 9.68
N PHE A 41 -2.45 8.43 8.75
CA PHE A 41 -1.20 9.04 8.33
C PHE A 41 -1.30 10.55 8.52
N SER A 42 -0.44 11.09 9.39
CA SER A 42 -0.26 12.53 9.56
C SER A 42 1.17 12.88 9.16
N PHE A 43 1.32 13.87 8.30
CA PHE A 43 2.61 14.34 7.84
C PHE A 43 2.72 15.84 8.06
N ASP A 44 3.88 16.31 8.50
CA ASP A 44 4.10 17.75 8.63
C ASP A 44 4.24 18.38 7.23
N LYS A 45 3.29 19.25 6.90
CA LYS A 45 3.29 20.00 5.64
C LYS A 45 4.52 20.91 5.52
N SER A 46 5.10 21.33 6.64
CA SER A 46 6.30 22.15 6.66
C SER A 46 7.53 21.35 6.18
N GLU A 47 7.67 20.12 6.66
CA GLU A 47 8.70 19.17 6.21
C GLU A 47 8.54 18.79 4.74
N LEU A 48 7.29 18.62 4.27
CA LEU A 48 7.02 18.32 2.86
C LEU A 48 7.51 19.44 1.94
N LYS A 49 7.24 20.68 2.35
CA LYS A 49 7.62 21.87 1.60
C LYS A 49 9.14 22.06 1.61
N ALA A 50 9.78 21.80 2.74
CA ALA A 50 11.24 21.84 2.85
C ALA A 50 11.90 20.79 1.96
N LEU A 51 11.38 19.55 1.98
CA LEU A 51 11.85 18.46 1.12
C LEU A 51 11.62 18.78 -0.36
N GLY A 52 10.44 19.29 -0.73
CA GLY A 52 10.15 19.70 -2.10
C GLY A 52 11.11 20.78 -2.60
N LYS A 53 11.45 21.76 -1.75
CA LYS A 53 12.44 22.78 -2.09
C LYS A 53 13.86 22.19 -2.23
N ALA A 54 14.23 21.26 -1.36
CA ALA A 54 15.53 20.59 -1.40
C ALA A 54 15.70 19.66 -2.62
N ILE A 55 14.60 19.14 -3.19
CA ILE A 55 14.61 18.28 -4.38
C ILE A 55 14.71 19.08 -5.68
N GLU A 56 14.28 20.35 -5.70
CA GLU A 56 14.23 21.14 -6.94
C GLU A 56 15.63 21.42 -7.52
N GLU A 57 16.62 21.73 -6.68
CA GLU A 57 18.00 21.96 -7.12
C GLU A 57 18.66 20.68 -7.71
N PRO A 58 18.67 19.52 -7.02
CA PRO A 58 19.13 18.26 -7.58
C PRO A 58 18.41 17.83 -8.86
N LYS A 59 17.11 18.14 -8.97
CA LYS A 59 16.31 17.84 -10.16
C LYS A 59 16.79 18.64 -11.37
N GLU A 60 17.06 19.93 -11.21
CA GLU A 60 17.60 20.76 -12.28
C GLU A 60 19.04 20.38 -12.65
N ASP A 61 19.84 19.94 -11.69
CA ASP A 61 21.20 19.44 -11.97
C ASP A 61 21.17 18.13 -12.76
N VAL A 62 20.24 17.23 -12.43
CA VAL A 62 20.01 16.01 -13.23
C VAL A 62 19.53 16.36 -14.63
N ARG A 63 18.63 17.34 -14.78
CA ARG A 63 18.16 17.82 -16.10
C ARG A 63 19.31 18.40 -16.94
N ARG A 64 20.14 19.28 -16.35
CA ARG A 64 21.29 19.88 -17.01
C ARG A 64 22.32 18.83 -17.42
N THR A 65 22.63 17.91 -16.51
CA THR A 65 23.55 16.80 -16.75
C THR A 65 23.03 15.90 -17.87
N LEU A 66 21.74 15.56 -17.85
CA LEU A 66 21.10 14.77 -18.91
C LEU A 66 21.20 15.48 -20.26
N PHE A 67 20.85 16.77 -20.32
CA PHE A 67 20.92 17.59 -21.53
C PHE A 67 22.34 17.69 -22.10
N GLN A 68 23.34 17.90 -21.23
CA GLN A 68 24.75 17.89 -21.62
C GLN A 68 25.15 16.54 -22.20
N TYR A 69 24.78 15.42 -21.57
CA TYR A 69 25.06 14.10 -22.10
C TYR A 69 24.36 13.83 -23.43
N THR A 70 23.07 14.17 -23.61
CA THR A 70 22.39 13.99 -24.90
C THR A 70 22.95 14.88 -26.01
N CYS A 71 23.41 16.10 -25.71
CA CYS A 71 24.06 16.96 -26.71
C CYS A 71 25.50 16.52 -27.05
N LEU A 72 26.25 15.99 -26.08
CA LEU A 72 27.66 15.61 -26.27
C LEU A 72 27.85 14.17 -26.77
N SER A 73 26.81 13.32 -26.72
CA SER A 73 26.96 11.90 -27.01
C SER A 73 25.91 11.36 -27.98
N HIS A 74 26.24 11.38 -29.27
CA HIS A 74 25.59 10.48 -30.23
C HIS A 74 26.05 9.01 -30.07
N THR A 75 26.97 8.69 -29.12
CA THR A 75 27.68 7.40 -29.09
C THR A 75 28.00 6.79 -27.72
N VAL A 76 27.73 7.42 -26.56
CA VAL A 76 28.04 6.80 -25.25
C VAL A 76 26.83 6.47 -24.38
N LYS A 77 26.60 5.14 -24.28
CA LYS A 77 26.21 4.38 -23.08
C LYS A 77 24.83 4.64 -22.48
N THR A 78 23.86 3.97 -23.09
CA THR A 78 22.51 3.59 -22.64
C THR A 78 22.32 3.27 -21.14
N ARG A 79 23.36 2.90 -20.39
CA ARG A 79 23.25 2.49 -18.97
C ARG A 79 22.91 3.63 -18.01
N ASN A 80 23.46 4.83 -18.22
CA ASN A 80 23.19 5.95 -17.32
C ASN A 80 21.82 6.58 -17.61
N PHE A 81 21.43 6.61 -18.89
CA PHE A 81 20.10 7.03 -19.32
C PHE A 81 18.99 6.18 -18.68
N LEU A 82 19.14 4.85 -18.66
CA LEU A 82 18.16 3.95 -18.02
C LEU A 82 18.06 4.15 -16.49
N ARG A 83 19.17 4.52 -15.82
CA ARG A 83 19.15 4.82 -14.38
C ARG A 83 18.42 6.13 -14.09
N VAL A 84 18.66 7.16 -14.89
CA VAL A 84 17.99 8.46 -14.76
C VAL A 84 16.51 8.34 -15.14
N LEU A 85 16.16 7.64 -16.22
CA LEU A 85 14.78 7.36 -16.60
C LEU A 85 14.04 6.58 -15.50
N ARG A 86 14.67 5.59 -14.87
CA ARG A 86 14.09 4.84 -13.74
C ARG A 86 13.83 5.74 -12.53
N ILE A 87 14.73 6.68 -12.23
CA ILE A 87 14.55 7.65 -11.15
C ILE A 87 13.43 8.63 -11.49
N ILE A 88 13.38 9.14 -12.73
CA ILE A 88 12.32 10.05 -13.20
C ILE A 88 10.94 9.38 -13.18
N LEU A 89 10.83 8.13 -13.65
CA LEU A 89 9.57 7.36 -13.64
C LEU A 89 9.08 7.05 -12.22
N MET A 90 9.97 7.04 -11.23
CA MET A 90 9.61 6.85 -9.81
C MET A 90 9.27 8.16 -9.09
N ILE A 91 9.62 9.33 -9.65
CA ILE A 91 9.47 10.64 -8.99
C ILE A 91 8.41 11.53 -9.66
N LEU A 92 8.06 11.33 -10.92
CA LEU A 92 6.94 12.02 -11.59
C LEU A 92 5.67 11.17 -11.55
N PRO A 93 4.74 11.35 -10.58
CA PRO A 93 3.35 11.22 -10.94
C PRO A 93 3.02 12.41 -11.85
N GLU A 94 2.50 12.13 -13.05
CA GLU A 94 1.93 13.17 -13.91
C GLU A 94 0.96 14.00 -13.07
N HIS A 95 1.23 15.29 -12.94
CA HIS A 95 0.31 16.21 -12.32
C HIS A 95 -0.92 16.25 -13.24
N PRO A 96 -2.12 15.87 -12.79
CA PRO A 96 -3.30 16.20 -13.56
C PRO A 96 -3.36 17.73 -13.61
N SER A 97 -3.34 18.23 -14.83
CA SER A 97 -3.61 19.62 -15.16
C SER A 97 -5.03 19.92 -14.69
N ASP A 98 -5.17 20.63 -13.58
CA ASP A 98 -6.46 21.18 -13.16
C ASP A 98 -6.93 22.15 -14.25
N THR A 99 -8.04 21.79 -14.90
CA THR A 99 -8.86 22.66 -15.75
C THR A 99 -10.16 22.96 -15.02
#